data_AF-A0A976CC25-F1
#
_entry.id   AF-A0A976CC25-F1
#
_cell.length_a   1.000
_cell.length_b   1.000
_cell.length_c   1.000
_cell.angle_alpha   90.00
_cell.angle_beta   90.00
_cell.angle_gamma   90.00
#
_symmetry.space_group_name_H-M   'P 1'
#
loop_
_entity.id
_entity.type
_entity.pdbx_description
1 polymer ?
#
loop_
_entity_poly.entity_id
_entity_poly.type
_entity_poly.pdbx_seq_one_letter_code
_entity_poly.pdbx_strand_id
1 'polypeptide(L)'
;CEDLQASIGVIYQNQNKILKMVGSYALYQEKTSVTAYNIGEGLVGQVAKNKKTIKLNQIPEDYLPIVSGLGKALPSFVLILPILQNENEVLGVIELAGFLDFSDADILFLEDVALLLANELKKDLISG
;
A
#
# COMPACT_ATOMS: atom_id res chain seq x y z
N CYS A 1 -14.95 2.61 -14.00
CA CYS A 1 -14.36 2.67 -12.67
C CYS A 1 -15.52 2.89 -11.71
N GLU A 2 -16.27 1.82 -11.42
CA GLU A 2 -17.21 1.84 -10.30
C GLU A 2 -16.33 1.83 -9.04
N ASP A 3 -16.39 2.92 -8.30
CA ASP A 3 -15.98 3.13 -6.91
C ASP A 3 -14.92 2.18 -6.33
N LEU A 4 -13.64 2.54 -6.45
CA LEU A 4 -12.59 1.95 -5.64
C LEU A 4 -12.85 2.27 -4.15
N GLN A 5 -13.31 1.29 -3.36
CA GLN A 5 -13.80 1.45 -1.97
C GLN A 5 -12.68 1.52 -0.91
N ALA A 6 -11.47 1.92 -1.29
CA ALA A 6 -10.37 2.06 -0.33
C ALA A 6 -10.67 3.23 0.63
N SER A 7 -10.75 2.93 1.92
CA SER A 7 -10.98 3.91 2.97
C SER A 7 -9.69 4.50 3.53
N ILE A 8 -8.58 3.74 3.46
CA ILE A 8 -7.22 4.18 3.78
C ILE A 8 -6.32 3.76 2.63
N GLY A 9 -5.33 4.60 2.31
CA GLY A 9 -4.26 4.26 1.38
C GLY A 9 -2.91 4.79 1.82
N VAL A 10 -1.85 4.03 1.56
CA VAL A 10 -0.46 4.41 1.83
C VAL A 10 0.41 4.02 0.65
N ILE A 11 1.35 4.90 0.29
CA ILE A 11 2.38 4.63 -0.71
C ILE A 11 3.74 4.65 -0.02
N TYR A 12 4.49 3.56 -0.19
CA TYR A 12 5.87 3.42 0.23
C TYR A 12 6.79 3.45 -0.98
N GLN A 13 7.83 4.26 -0.95
CA GLN A 13 8.88 4.29 -1.98
C GLN A 13 10.11 3.52 -1.49
N ASN A 14 10.68 2.69 -2.35
CA ASN A 14 11.93 2.02 -2.11
C ASN A 14 13.10 2.99 -2.27
N GLN A 15 13.73 3.36 -1.16
CA GLN A 15 14.93 4.18 -1.11
C GLN A 15 16.07 3.32 -0.56
N ASN A 16 16.92 2.78 -1.44
CA ASN A 16 18.06 1.93 -1.08
C ASN A 16 17.68 0.70 -0.22
N LYS A 17 16.67 -0.07 -0.66
CA LYS A 17 16.14 -1.26 0.03
C LYS A 17 15.38 -0.98 1.33
N ILE A 18 15.03 0.29 1.56
CA ILE A 18 14.17 0.73 2.65
C ILE A 18 12.92 1.36 2.05
N LEU A 19 11.76 0.77 2.31
CA LEU A 19 10.44 1.23 1.89
C LEU A 19 9.97 2.31 2.84
N LYS A 20 10.07 3.58 2.45
CA LYS A 20 9.63 4.73 3.25
C LYS A 20 8.28 5.24 2.79
N MET A 21 7.41 5.57 3.73
CA MET A 21 6.13 6.21 3.42
C MET A 21 6.36 7.58 2.75
N VAL A 22 5.79 7.78 1.57
CA VAL A 22 5.87 9.05 0.81
C VAL A 22 4.52 9.72 0.60
N GLY A 23 3.43 8.99 0.82
CA GLY A 23 2.08 9.53 0.76
C GLY A 23 1.10 8.66 1.54
N SER A 24 0.05 9.27 2.04
CA SER A 24 -1.06 8.57 2.68
C SER A 24 -2.38 9.31 2.50
N TYR A 25 -3.49 8.57 2.62
CA TYR A 25 -4.85 9.06 2.57
C TYR A 25 -5.64 8.51 3.76
N ALA A 26 -6.35 9.40 4.46
CA ALA A 26 -7.21 9.09 5.62
C ALA A 26 -6.53 8.25 6.71
N LEU A 27 -5.19 8.28 6.78
CA LEU A 27 -4.40 7.53 7.73
C LEU A 27 -4.42 8.22 9.10
N TYR A 28 -4.99 7.55 10.10
CA TYR A 28 -4.92 7.98 11.48
C TYR A 28 -3.66 7.42 12.15
N GLN A 29 -2.65 8.26 12.38
CA GLN A 29 -1.44 7.87 13.12
C GLN A 29 -1.51 8.36 14.56
N GLU A 30 -1.52 7.43 15.52
CA GLU A 30 -1.01 7.74 16.86
C GLU A 30 0.52 7.75 16.79
N LYS A 31 1.14 8.77 17.42
CA LYS A 31 2.54 9.21 17.55
C LYS A 31 3.75 8.25 17.35
N THR A 32 3.60 6.96 17.07
CA THR A 32 4.69 5.97 17.08
C THR A 32 4.67 4.90 15.97
N SER A 33 3.89 5.04 14.90
CA SER A 33 3.91 4.01 13.84
C SER A 33 5.15 4.10 12.94
N VAL A 34 5.82 2.95 12.77
CA VAL A 34 7.01 2.76 11.95
C VAL A 34 6.76 3.27 10.52
N THR A 35 7.60 4.22 10.07
CA THR A 35 7.47 4.90 8.77
C THR A 35 8.29 4.25 7.66
N ALA A 36 9.04 3.20 7.98
CA ALA A 36 9.97 2.55 7.06
C ALA A 36 10.10 1.05 7.30
N TYR A 37 10.16 0.26 6.23
CA TYR A 37 10.34 -1.20 6.28
C TYR A 37 11.53 -1.63 5.43
N ASN A 38 12.32 -2.59 5.89
CA ASN A 38 13.30 -3.24 5.01
C ASN A 38 12.60 -4.17 4.01
N ILE A 39 13.25 -4.45 2.88
CA ILE A 39 12.76 -5.51 1.98
C ILE A 39 12.72 -6.85 2.73
N GLY A 40 11.56 -7.52 2.70
CA GLY A 40 11.28 -8.75 3.44
C GLY A 40 10.80 -8.55 4.89
N GLU A 41 10.72 -7.31 5.37
CA GLU A 41 10.21 -7.00 6.71
C GLU A 41 8.72 -6.66 6.66
N GLY A 42 7.93 -7.29 7.53
CA GLY A 42 6.47 -7.10 7.56
C GLY A 42 5.79 -7.44 6.23
N LEU A 43 4.49 -7.16 6.13
CA LEU A 43 3.73 -7.46 4.91
C LEU A 43 4.19 -6.61 3.72
N VAL A 44 4.41 -5.31 3.95
CA VAL A 44 4.90 -4.35 2.95
C VAL A 44 6.24 -4.78 2.37
N GLY A 45 7.22 -5.13 3.22
CA GLY A 45 8.52 -5.62 2.77
C GLY A 45 8.45 -6.98 2.09
N GLN A 46 7.55 -7.88 2.53
CA GLN A 46 7.36 -9.19 1.88
C GLN A 46 6.74 -9.05 0.48
N VAL A 47 5.79 -8.14 0.30
CA VAL A 47 5.24 -7.81 -1.04
C VAL A 47 6.33 -7.26 -1.94
N ALA A 48 7.16 -6.34 -1.44
CA ALA A 48 8.27 -5.81 -2.23
C ALA A 48 9.29 -6.91 -2.61
N LYS A 49 9.59 -7.83 -1.68
CA LYS A 49 10.51 -8.94 -1.90
C LYS A 49 9.97 -9.94 -2.94
N ASN A 50 8.71 -10.33 -2.78
CA ASN A 50 8.10 -11.40 -3.56
C ASN A 50 7.50 -10.88 -4.87
N LYS A 51 7.29 -9.57 -4.98
CA LYS A 51 6.68 -8.88 -6.13
C LYS A 51 5.32 -9.46 -6.50
N LYS A 52 4.54 -9.78 -5.47
CA LYS A 52 3.20 -10.36 -5.59
C LYS A 52 2.24 -9.58 -4.73
N THR A 53 1.12 -9.22 -5.34
CA THR A 53 -0.03 -8.66 -4.65
C THR A 53 -0.57 -9.66 -3.63
N ILE A 54 -0.94 -9.16 -2.45
CA ILE A 54 -1.62 -9.94 -1.42
C ILE A 54 -2.93 -9.25 -1.03
N LYS A 55 -3.97 -10.05 -0.83
CA LYS A 55 -5.26 -9.62 -0.29
C LYS A 55 -5.52 -10.35 1.03
N LEU A 56 -5.84 -9.61 2.07
CA LEU A 56 -6.15 -10.12 3.40
C LEU A 56 -7.61 -9.80 3.74
N ASN A 57 -8.30 -10.77 4.34
CA ASN A 57 -9.68 -10.63 4.83
C ASN A 57 -9.85 -11.13 6.28
N GLN A 58 -8.75 -11.53 6.93
CA GLN A 58 -8.67 -11.88 8.35
C GLN A 58 -7.74 -10.88 9.01
N ILE A 59 -8.28 -9.71 9.34
CA ILE A 59 -7.50 -8.57 9.81
C ILE A 59 -7.20 -8.75 11.31
N PRO A 60 -5.92 -8.68 11.73
CA PRO A 60 -5.55 -8.71 13.14
C PRO A 60 -6.21 -7.61 13.98
N GLU A 61 -6.43 -7.86 15.27
CA GLU A 61 -7.08 -6.90 16.18
C GLU A 61 -6.26 -5.62 16.41
N ASP A 62 -4.95 -5.67 16.17
CA ASP A 62 -3.99 -4.57 16.33
C ASP A 62 -3.75 -3.78 15.03
N TYR A 63 -4.54 -4.03 13.98
CA TYR A 63 -4.44 -3.25 12.74
C TYR A 63 -4.87 -1.79 12.92
N LEU A 64 -4.38 -0.91 12.05
CA LEU A 64 -4.78 0.49 12.07
C LEU A 64 -6.28 0.62 11.73
N PRO A 65 -7.08 1.29 12.58
CA PRO A 65 -8.49 1.47 12.33
C PRO A 65 -8.74 2.56 11.28
N ILE A 66 -9.84 2.41 10.54
CA ILE A 66 -10.46 3.48 9.78
C ILE A 66 -11.17 4.41 10.76
N VAL A 67 -10.81 5.69 10.73
CA VAL A 67 -11.34 6.72 11.64
C VAL A 67 -12.18 7.71 10.85
N SER A 68 -13.36 8.03 11.40
CA SER A 68 -14.26 9.06 10.90
C SER A 68 -14.67 9.99 12.04
N GLY A 69 -15.36 11.08 11.70
CA GLY A 69 -15.95 11.97 12.71
C GLY A 69 -17.01 11.31 13.61
N LEU A 70 -17.52 10.14 13.24
CA LEU A 70 -18.55 9.41 13.98
C LEU A 70 -17.98 8.27 14.84
N GLY A 71 -16.73 7.87 14.63
CA GLY A 71 -16.13 6.74 15.33
C GLY A 71 -15.01 6.07 14.55
N LYS A 72 -14.59 4.90 15.03
CA LYS A 72 -13.51 4.10 14.44
C LYS A 72 -13.89 2.63 14.32
N ALA A 73 -13.41 1.96 13.28
CA ALA A 73 -13.61 0.53 13.05
C ALA A 73 -12.40 -0.08 12.31
N LEU A 74 -12.13 -1.37 12.52
CA LEU A 74 -11.09 -2.07 11.77
C LEU A 74 -11.54 -2.28 10.31
N PRO A 75 -10.62 -2.20 9.32
CA PRO A 75 -10.94 -2.59 7.96
C PRO A 75 -11.30 -4.08 7.91
N SER A 76 -12.11 -4.46 6.93
CA SER A 76 -12.43 -5.87 6.66
C SER A 76 -11.51 -6.48 5.62
N PHE A 77 -10.92 -5.63 4.77
CA PHE A 77 -10.02 -6.04 3.70
C PHE A 77 -8.79 -5.14 3.65
N VAL A 78 -7.65 -5.76 3.36
CA VAL A 78 -6.39 -5.08 3.07
C VAL A 78 -5.82 -5.64 1.77
N LEU A 79 -5.43 -4.77 0.87
CA LEU A 79 -4.75 -5.10 -0.38
C LEU A 79 -3.38 -4.43 -0.39
N ILE A 80 -2.33 -5.21 -0.63
CA ILE A 80 -0.95 -4.72 -0.69
C ILE A 80 -0.35 -5.16 -2.01
N LEU A 81 0.07 -4.21 -2.84
CA LEU A 81 0.56 -4.45 -4.19
C LEU A 81 1.91 -3.76 -4.45
N PRO A 82 2.83 -4.42 -5.18
CA PRO A 82 4.12 -3.83 -5.51
C PRO A 82 3.99 -2.80 -6.64
N ILE A 83 4.79 -1.73 -6.57
CA ILE A 83 5.03 -0.84 -7.70
C ILE A 83 6.33 -1.28 -8.38
N LEU A 84 6.23 -1.78 -9.61
CA LEU A 84 7.34 -2.37 -10.34
C LEU A 84 7.76 -1.47 -11.50
N GLN A 85 9.08 -1.31 -11.71
CA GLN A 85 9.61 -0.72 -12.94
C GLN A 85 9.64 -1.75 -14.08
N ASN A 86 9.92 -3.00 -13.72
CA ASN A 86 9.97 -4.18 -14.57
C ASN A 86 9.81 -5.41 -13.66
N GLU A 87 9.82 -6.62 -14.23
CA GLU A 87 9.65 -7.87 -13.47
C GLU A 87 10.69 -8.06 -12.33
N ASN A 88 11.84 -7.39 -12.41
CA ASN A 88 12.94 -7.56 -11.49
C ASN A 88 13.11 -6.46 -10.44
N GLU A 89 12.53 -5.28 -10.65
CA GLU A 89 12.82 -4.08 -9.89
C GLU A 89 11.57 -3.48 -9.25
N VAL A 90 11.58 -3.41 -7.91
CA VAL A 90 10.52 -2.79 -7.10
C VAL A 90 10.88 -1.35 -6.76
N LEU A 91 10.03 -0.42 -7.15
CA LEU A 91 10.14 1.01 -6.85
C LEU A 91 9.39 1.39 -5.57
N GLY A 92 8.42 0.59 -5.17
CA GLY A 92 7.59 0.90 -4.02
C GLY A 92 6.51 -0.14 -3.76
N VAL A 93 5.62 0.17 -2.84
CA VAL A 93 4.47 -0.65 -2.46
C VAL A 93 3.28 0.28 -2.19
N ILE A 94 2.10 -0.13 -2.62
CA ILE A 94 0.83 0.50 -2.26
C ILE A 94 0.14 -0.43 -1.27
N GLU A 95 -0.40 0.15 -0.21
CA GLU A 95 -1.24 -0.55 0.77
C GLU A 95 -2.58 0.17 0.86
N LEU A 96 -3.67 -0.58 0.65
CA LEU A 96 -5.04 -0.09 0.69
C LEU A 96 -5.84 -0.90 1.71
N ALA A 97 -6.72 -0.25 2.43
CA ALA A 97 -7.62 -0.92 3.36
C ALA A 97 -9.05 -0.36 3.25
N GLY A 98 -10.04 -1.21 3.43
CA GLY A 98 -11.46 -0.85 3.29
C GLY A 98 -12.41 -1.83 3.99
N PHE A 99 -13.68 -1.47 4.02
CA PHE A 99 -14.74 -2.32 4.57
C PHE A 99 -15.30 -3.30 3.54
N LEU A 100 -15.14 -3.01 2.24
CA LEU A 100 -15.62 -3.83 1.14
C LEU A 100 -14.46 -4.57 0.49
N ASP A 101 -14.77 -5.73 -0.10
CA ASP A 101 -13.76 -6.54 -0.79
C ASP A 101 -13.26 -5.84 -2.06
N PHE A 102 -12.01 -6.12 -2.43
CA PHE A 102 -11.43 -5.76 -3.72
C PHE A 102 -11.69 -6.91 -4.69
N SER A 103 -12.52 -6.67 -5.70
CA SER A 103 -12.80 -7.67 -6.74
C SER A 103 -11.55 -7.91 -7.60
N ASP A 104 -11.53 -9.01 -8.34
CA ASP A 104 -10.42 -9.29 -9.26
C ASP A 104 -10.26 -8.18 -10.31
N ALA A 105 -11.37 -7.55 -10.73
CA ALA A 105 -11.34 -6.41 -11.64
C ALA A 105 -10.71 -5.17 -10.98
N ASP A 106 -10.98 -4.91 -9.70
CA ASP A 106 -10.35 -3.81 -8.95
C ASP A 106 -8.85 -4.05 -8.80
N ILE A 107 -8.44 -5.29 -8.50
CA ILE A 107 -7.04 -5.65 -8.35
C ILE A 107 -6.29 -5.45 -9.66
N LEU A 108 -6.82 -5.94 -10.78
CA LEU A 108 -6.20 -5.75 -12.10
C LEU A 108 -6.10 -4.27 -12.46
N PHE A 109 -7.16 -3.49 -12.21
CA PHE A 109 -7.14 -2.05 -12.43
C PHE A 109 -6.08 -1.34 -11.55
N LEU A 110 -5.95 -1.73 -10.29
CA LEU A 110 -4.96 -1.17 -9.38
C LEU A 110 -3.53 -1.54 -9.76
N GLU A 111 -3.31 -2.75 -10.28
CA GLU A 111 -2.02 -3.16 -10.82
C GLU A 111 -1.64 -2.32 -12.05
N ASP A 112 -2.60 -2.00 -12.93
CA ASP A 112 -2.40 -1.07 -14.04
C ASP A 112 -2.06 0.35 -13.54
N VAL A 113 -2.76 0.83 -12.50
CA VAL A 113 -2.47 2.12 -11.87
C VAL A 113 -1.09 2.13 -11.23
N ALA A 114 -0.66 1.03 -10.61
CA ALA A 114 0.67 0.90 -10.02
C ALA A 114 1.77 1.03 -11.10
N LEU A 115 1.56 0.49 -12.29
CA LEU A 115 2.48 0.67 -13.43
C LEU A 115 2.60 2.13 -13.85
N LEU A 116 1.51 2.90 -13.81
CA LEU A 116 1.55 4.34 -14.10
C LEU A 116 2.33 5.11 -13.03
N LEU A 117 2.12 4.77 -11.75
CA LEU A 117 2.82 5.39 -10.61
C LEU A 117 4.33 5.11 -10.61
N ALA A 118 4.78 4.00 -11.20
CA ALA A 118 6.19 3.66 -11.34
C ALA A 118 6.99 4.79 -12.03
N ASN A 119 6.39 5.43 -13.05
CA ASN A 119 7.03 6.53 -13.76
C ASN A 119 7.22 7.78 -12.90
N GLU A 120 6.30 8.04 -11.97
CA GLU A 120 6.38 9.21 -11.10
C GLU A 120 7.44 9.00 -10.01
N LEU A 121 7.41 7.86 -9.32
CA LEU A 121 8.40 7.53 -8.29
C LEU A 121 9.84 7.48 -8.82
N LYS A 122 10.01 7.18 -10.11
CA LYS A 122 11.32 7.19 -10.76
C LYS A 122 11.86 8.60 -10.96
N LYS A 123 11.02 9.60 -11.24
CA LYS A 123 11.48 10.99 -11.39
C LYS A 123 12.09 11.48 -10.09
N ASP A 124 11.45 11.20 -8.97
CA ASP A 124 11.91 11.58 -7.63
C ASP A 124 13.29 10.99 -7.29
N LEU A 125 13.60 9.78 -7.77
CA LEU A 125 14.91 9.13 -7.61
C LEU A 125 16.02 9.78 -8.46
N ILE A 126 15.68 10.47 -9.54
CA ILE A 126 16.64 11.08 -10.47
C ILE A 126 16.87 12.57 -10.13
N SER A 127 15.91 13.22 -9.45
CA SER A 127 15.97 14.63 -9.08
C SER A 127 16.55 14.92 -7.69
N GLY A 128 16.87 13.90 -6.89
CA GLY A 128 17.49 14.01 -5.56
C GLY A 128 18.95 13.57 -5.56
#